data_AF-A0A958IZH5-F1
#
_entry.id   AF-A0A958IZH5-F1
#
_cell.length_a   1.000
_cell.length_b   1.000
_cell.length_c   1.000
_cell.angle_alpha   90.00
_cell.angle_beta   90.00
_cell.angle_gamma   90.00
#
_symmetry.space_group_name_H-M   'P 1'
#
loop_
_entity.id
_entity.type
_entity.pdbx_description
1 polymer ?
#
loop_
_entity_poly.entity_id
_entity_poly.type
_entity_poly.pdbx_seq_one_letter_code
_entity_poly.pdbx_strand_id
1 'polypeptide(L)'
;MKNKTSAFIGIFLILIGVVLLLRDYVDLDINKYTVRSYGLLFLGIAGFLLNLQRKPRRGMFMFPFLGLIGLFYTLGELDILSTTRGMTLSAFTIAFGLAHYPAYIFGSIRSLNKLIVGNIVLLVGLIFLSYELEYISTRLFVTIIDDYWPVALILVGVGFIINSIIQRRSTNGPVSSKELQHHP
;
A
#
# COMPACT_ATOMS: atom_id res chain seq x y z
N MET A 1 12.25 -13.86 24.41
CA MET A 1 12.90 -12.83 23.55
C MET A 1 11.96 -11.76 22.98
N LYS A 2 10.65 -11.73 23.29
CA LYS A 2 9.68 -10.75 22.73
C LYS A 2 9.91 -9.27 23.12
N ASN A 3 10.68 -8.97 24.18
CA ASN A 3 10.81 -7.59 24.70
C ASN A 3 11.86 -6.72 24.00
N LYS A 4 12.88 -7.29 23.34
CA LYS A 4 13.97 -6.47 22.76
C LYS A 4 13.52 -5.66 21.54
N THR A 5 12.64 -6.24 20.71
CA THR A 5 12.21 -5.58 19.46
C THR A 5 11.20 -4.45 19.69
N SER A 6 10.33 -4.56 20.70
CA SER A 6 9.42 -3.47 21.08
C SER A 6 10.19 -2.30 21.68
N ALA A 7 11.17 -2.58 22.54
CA ALA A 7 12.06 -1.56 23.10
C ALA A 7 12.84 -0.82 22.00
N PHE A 8 13.37 -1.55 21.00
CA PHE A 8 14.10 -0.95 19.89
C PHE A 8 13.22 0.00 19.05
N ILE A 9 11.99 -0.39 18.72
CA ILE A 9 11.05 0.48 17.99
C ILE A 9 10.71 1.72 18.83
N GLY A 10 10.51 1.56 20.13
CA GLY A 10 10.25 2.66 21.05
C GLY A 10 11.42 3.66 21.11
N ILE A 11 12.65 3.15 21.30
CA ILE A 11 13.88 3.97 21.31
C ILE A 11 14.04 4.70 19.98
N PHE A 12 13.78 4.03 18.86
CA PHE A 12 13.88 4.64 17.54
C PHE A 12 12.86 5.77 17.33
N LEU A 13 11.61 5.57 17.74
CA LEU A 13 10.57 6.62 17.70
C LEU A 13 10.93 7.80 18.61
N ILE A 14 11.50 7.53 19.79
CA ILE A 14 11.99 8.57 20.71
C ILE A 14 13.12 9.37 20.04
N LEU A 15 14.09 8.70 19.41
CA LEU A 15 15.19 9.39 18.70
C LEU A 15 14.65 10.28 17.58
N ILE A 16 13.70 9.80 16.77
CA ILE A 16 13.05 10.63 15.75
C ILE A 16 12.35 11.84 16.38
N GLY A 17 11.59 11.62 17.47
CA GLY A 17 10.90 12.70 18.18
C GLY A 17 11.87 13.74 18.75
N VAL A 18 12.99 13.29 19.31
CA VAL A 18 14.05 14.18 19.85
C VAL A 18 14.71 14.97 18.73
N VAL A 19 15.00 14.36 17.58
CA VAL A 19 15.53 15.08 16.42
C VAL A 19 14.54 16.14 15.92
N LEU A 20 13.23 15.82 15.90
CA LEU A 20 12.18 16.78 15.54
C LEU A 20 12.08 17.93 16.55
N LEU A 21 12.20 17.67 17.85
CA LEU A 21 12.15 18.71 18.90
C LEU A 21 13.41 19.58 18.92
N LEU A 22 14.60 18.98 18.77
CA LEU A 22 15.86 19.72 18.70
C LEU A 22 15.92 20.64 17.48
N ARG A 23 15.29 20.23 16.37
CA ARG A 23 15.18 21.07 15.18
C ARG A 23 14.49 22.41 15.47
N ASP A 24 13.38 22.39 16.21
CA ASP A 24 12.65 23.63 16.55
C ASP A 24 13.40 24.49 17.57
N TYR A 25 14.37 23.91 18.30
CA TYR A 25 15.12 24.61 19.35
C TYR A 25 16.49 25.14 18.89
N VAL A 26 17.08 24.54 17.85
CA VAL A 26 18.47 24.82 17.41
C VAL A 26 18.51 25.64 16.10
N ASP A 27 17.36 26.05 15.56
CA ASP A 27 17.27 26.75 14.26
C ASP A 27 18.07 26.02 13.16
N LEU A 28 18.05 24.69 13.21
CA LEU A 28 18.63 23.89 12.16
C LEU A 28 17.82 24.13 10.89
N ASP A 29 18.47 24.70 9.87
CA ASP A 29 17.90 24.98 8.54
C ASP A 29 17.64 23.71 7.71
N ILE A 30 17.30 22.62 8.42
CA ILE A 30 16.84 21.37 7.83
C ILE A 30 15.41 21.61 7.41
N ASN A 31 15.20 21.60 6.10
CA ASN A 31 13.88 21.73 5.50
C ASN A 31 12.89 20.69 6.09
N LYS A 32 11.70 21.16 6.52
CA LYS A 32 10.64 20.32 7.12
C LYS A 32 10.26 19.15 6.20
N TYR A 33 10.34 19.37 4.89
CA TYR A 33 10.01 18.36 3.89
C TYR A 33 11.01 17.20 3.88
N THR A 34 12.30 17.48 4.10
CA THR A 34 13.39 16.50 4.15
C THR A 34 13.21 15.50 5.28
N VAL A 35 12.92 15.96 6.49
CA VAL A 35 12.74 15.06 7.65
C VAL A 35 11.52 14.15 7.44
N ARG A 36 10.44 14.70 6.87
CA ARG A 36 9.22 13.95 6.57
C ARG A 36 9.46 12.87 5.50
N SER A 37 10.16 13.19 4.41
CA SER A 37 10.42 12.26 3.31
C SER A 37 11.29 11.08 3.75
N TYR A 38 12.45 11.37 4.34
CA TYR A 38 13.36 10.35 4.86
C TYR A 38 12.77 9.57 6.02
N GLY A 39 12.00 10.24 6.91
CA GLY A 39 11.30 9.59 8.01
C GLY A 39 10.28 8.56 7.52
N LEU A 40 9.46 8.90 6.52
CA LEU A 40 8.50 7.96 5.91
C LEU A 40 9.19 6.81 5.19
N LEU A 41 10.25 7.11 4.42
CA LEU A 41 11.01 6.10 3.68
C LEU A 41 11.64 5.10 4.64
N PHE A 42 12.34 5.60 5.67
CA PHE A 42 12.97 4.77 6.68
C PHE A 42 11.93 3.95 7.45
N LEU A 43 10.84 4.58 7.91
CA LEU A 43 9.77 3.90 8.64
C LEU A 43 9.14 2.78 7.79
N GLY A 44 8.93 3.04 6.49
CA GLY A 44 8.42 2.06 5.55
C GLY A 44 9.36 0.87 5.36
N ILE A 45 10.65 1.12 5.08
CA ILE A 45 11.65 0.06 4.88
C ILE A 45 11.87 -0.73 6.17
N ALA A 46 12.18 -0.05 7.28
CA ALA A 46 12.44 -0.70 8.56
C ALA A 46 11.21 -1.47 9.05
N GLY A 47 10.03 -0.86 8.97
CA GLY A 47 8.77 -1.52 9.34
C GLY A 47 8.47 -2.74 8.48
N PHE A 48 8.74 -2.70 7.17
CA PHE A 48 8.57 -3.85 6.29
C PHE A 48 9.52 -5.00 6.65
N LEU A 49 10.81 -4.70 6.81
CA LEU A 49 11.84 -5.69 7.19
C LEU A 49 11.55 -6.34 8.54
N LEU A 50 11.15 -5.55 9.54
CA LEU A 50 10.78 -6.04 10.86
C LEU A 50 9.55 -6.96 10.81
N ASN A 51 8.55 -6.65 9.98
CA ASN A 51 7.35 -7.48 9.86
C ASN A 51 7.56 -8.75 9.03
N LEU A 52 8.55 -8.76 8.11
CA LEU A 52 8.91 -9.96 7.35
C LEU A 52 9.35 -11.12 8.27
N GLN A 53 10.01 -10.77 9.39
CA GLN A 53 10.52 -11.71 10.39
C GLN A 53 9.46 -12.14 11.44
N ARG A 54 8.32 -11.45 11.55
CA ARG A 54 7.30 -11.71 12.58
C ARG A 54 6.26 -12.74 12.12
N LYS A 55 5.75 -13.55 13.05
CA LYS A 55 4.56 -14.41 12.86
C LYS A 55 3.49 -14.03 13.90
N PRO A 56 2.27 -13.62 13.50
CA PRO A 56 1.79 -13.41 12.13
C PRO A 56 2.40 -12.16 11.48
N ARG A 57 2.58 -12.21 10.15
CA ARG A 57 3.10 -11.10 9.33
C ARG A 57 2.02 -10.04 9.13
N ARG A 58 1.84 -9.17 10.12
CA ARG A 58 0.92 -8.02 10.06
C ARG A 58 1.59 -6.83 9.38
N GLY A 59 0.82 -5.89 8.84
CA GLY A 59 1.37 -4.65 8.28
C GLY A 59 2.09 -4.77 6.93
N MET A 60 2.05 -5.93 6.25
CA MET A 60 2.71 -6.15 4.95
C MET A 60 2.18 -5.27 3.81
N PHE A 61 1.07 -4.58 4.03
CA PHE A 61 0.55 -3.54 3.14
C PHE A 61 1.05 -2.14 3.52
N MET A 62 0.84 -1.75 4.78
CA MET A 62 1.06 -0.38 5.23
C MET A 62 2.53 0.07 5.12
N PHE A 63 3.49 -0.80 5.45
CA PHE A 63 4.90 -0.42 5.46
C PHE A 63 5.48 -0.24 4.05
N PRO A 64 5.25 -1.15 3.08
CA PRO A 64 5.58 -0.88 1.68
C PRO A 64 4.92 0.38 1.15
N PHE A 65 3.64 0.61 1.46
CA PHE A 65 2.95 1.84 1.06
C PHE A 65 3.66 3.08 1.58
N LEU A 66 3.92 3.17 2.89
CA LEU A 66 4.66 4.29 3.49
C LEU A 66 6.07 4.46 2.89
N GLY A 67 6.76 3.34 2.62
CA GLY A 67 8.08 3.35 2.01
C GLY A 67 8.07 3.93 0.60
N LEU A 68 7.08 3.55 -0.23
CA LEU A 68 6.93 4.07 -1.58
C LEU A 68 6.55 5.56 -1.59
N ILE A 69 5.67 6.00 -0.68
CA ILE A 69 5.35 7.43 -0.51
C ILE A 69 6.58 8.22 -0.04
N GLY A 70 7.33 7.68 0.92
CA GLY A 70 8.57 8.28 1.39
C GLY A 70 9.61 8.38 0.27
N LEU A 71 9.71 7.35 -0.57
CA LEU A 71 10.58 7.34 -1.75
C LEU A 71 10.18 8.45 -2.73
N PHE A 72 8.90 8.58 -3.06
CA PHE A 72 8.41 9.65 -3.93
C PHE A 72 8.80 11.05 -3.41
N TYR A 73 8.54 11.33 -2.13
CA TYR A 73 8.92 12.63 -1.55
C TYR A 73 10.44 12.83 -1.45
N THR A 74 11.21 11.76 -1.28
CA THR A 74 12.68 11.83 -1.27
C THR A 74 13.19 12.18 -2.66
N LEU A 75 12.64 11.57 -3.71
CA LEU A 75 12.96 11.90 -5.10
C LEU A 75 12.54 13.34 -5.45
N GLY A 76 11.42 13.81 -4.90
CA GLY A 76 11.00 15.21 -5.05
C GLY A 76 11.92 16.22 -4.35
N GLU A 77 12.44 15.87 -3.17
CA GLU A 77 13.43 16.71 -2.46
C GLU A 77 14.78 16.77 -3.19
N LEU A 78 15.14 15.70 -3.90
CA LEU A 78 16.33 15.65 -4.75
C LEU A 78 16.13 16.30 -6.13
N ASP A 79 14.97 16.94 -6.36
CA ASP A 79 14.57 17.56 -7.63
C ASP A 79 14.58 16.60 -8.83
N ILE A 80 14.45 15.29 -8.57
CA ILE A 80 14.36 14.24 -9.60
C ILE A 80 12.93 14.15 -10.15
N LEU A 81 11.93 14.39 -9.29
CA LEU A 81 10.51 14.33 -9.64
C LEU A 81 9.79 15.61 -9.21
N SER A 82 8.87 16.09 -10.04
CA SER A 82 8.03 17.22 -9.67
C SER A 82 7.03 16.81 -8.57
N THR A 83 6.82 17.69 -7.59
CA THR A 83 5.85 17.48 -6.49
C THR A 83 4.53 18.20 -6.77
N THR A 84 4.12 18.26 -8.04
CA THR A 84 2.81 18.81 -8.41
C THR A 84 1.68 18.00 -7.77
N ARG A 85 0.50 18.61 -7.66
CA ARG A 85 -0.68 17.95 -7.06
C ARG A 85 -1.04 16.67 -7.80
N GLY A 86 -1.02 16.68 -9.14
CA GLY A 86 -1.39 15.53 -9.95
C GLY A 86 -0.32 14.44 -9.92
N MET A 87 0.97 14.80 -9.96
CA MET A 87 2.06 13.85 -9.77
C MET A 87 1.98 13.16 -8.38
N THR A 88 1.66 13.94 -7.34
CA THR A 88 1.44 13.41 -5.99
C THR A 88 0.26 12.43 -5.97
N LEU A 89 -0.88 12.77 -6.54
CA LEU A 89 -2.05 11.87 -6.60
C LEU A 89 -1.73 10.57 -7.35
N SER A 90 -1.01 10.68 -8.46
CA SER A 90 -0.58 9.54 -9.28
C SER A 90 0.36 8.63 -8.48
N ALA A 91 1.38 9.19 -7.84
CA ALA A 91 2.33 8.46 -7.00
C ALA A 91 1.64 7.76 -5.82
N PHE A 92 0.68 8.43 -5.16
CA PHE A 92 -0.09 7.82 -4.08
C PHE A 92 -0.91 6.63 -4.56
N THR A 93 -1.57 6.76 -5.71
CA THR A 93 -2.40 5.72 -6.30
C THR A 93 -1.55 4.51 -6.73
N ILE A 94 -0.40 4.76 -7.38
CA ILE A 94 0.57 3.72 -7.76
C ILE A 94 1.13 3.02 -6.52
N ALA A 95 1.55 3.77 -5.51
CA ALA A 95 2.08 3.22 -4.26
C ALA A 95 1.05 2.32 -3.56
N PHE A 96 -0.22 2.74 -3.53
CA PHE A 96 -1.31 1.95 -2.97
C PHE A 96 -1.53 0.64 -3.75
N GLY A 97 -1.51 0.69 -5.08
CA GLY A 97 -1.59 -0.49 -5.94
C GLY A 97 -0.42 -1.46 -5.70
N LEU A 98 0.82 -0.96 -5.77
CA LEU A 98 2.03 -1.76 -5.56
C LEU A 98 2.14 -2.37 -4.15
N ALA A 99 1.65 -1.68 -3.13
CA ALA A 99 1.67 -2.18 -1.76
C ALA A 99 0.83 -3.46 -1.56
N HIS A 100 -0.08 -3.79 -2.49
CA HIS A 100 -0.82 -5.06 -2.45
C HIS A 100 0.05 -6.28 -2.76
N TYR A 101 1.13 -6.15 -3.52
CA TYR A 101 1.95 -7.30 -3.92
C TYR A 101 2.71 -7.90 -2.74
N PRO A 102 3.47 -7.15 -1.91
CA PRO A 102 4.10 -7.72 -0.73
C PRO A 102 3.07 -8.26 0.27
N ALA A 103 1.90 -7.62 0.38
CA ALA A 103 0.82 -8.10 1.22
C ALA A 103 0.24 -9.44 0.75
N TYR A 104 0.17 -9.68 -0.56
CA TYR A 104 -0.28 -10.92 -1.17
C TYR A 104 0.78 -12.03 -1.08
N ILE A 105 2.04 -11.71 -1.44
CA ILE A 105 3.14 -12.68 -1.50
C ILE A 105 3.54 -13.14 -0.09
N PHE A 106 3.71 -12.19 0.83
CA PHE A 106 4.27 -12.47 2.15
C PHE A 106 3.25 -12.41 3.28
N GLY A 107 2.15 -11.68 3.11
CA GLY A 107 1.14 -11.50 4.15
C GLY A 107 0.22 -12.70 4.33
N SER A 108 -0.65 -12.62 5.34
CA SER A 108 -1.67 -13.65 5.57
C SER A 108 -2.83 -13.58 4.58
N ILE A 109 -2.86 -12.58 3.71
CA ILE A 109 -3.97 -12.31 2.81
C ILE A 109 -3.69 -12.91 1.44
N ARG A 110 -3.92 -14.22 1.31
CA ARG A 110 -3.86 -14.93 0.02
C ARG A 110 -5.16 -14.84 -0.78
N SER A 111 -5.85 -13.71 -0.72
CA SER A 111 -7.07 -13.51 -1.51
C SER A 111 -6.74 -12.87 -2.84
N LEU A 112 -6.97 -13.58 -3.95
CA LEU A 112 -6.80 -13.08 -5.31
C LEU A 112 -7.54 -11.75 -5.55
N ASN A 113 -8.69 -11.56 -4.91
CA ASN A 113 -9.49 -10.34 -5.07
C ASN A 113 -8.73 -9.07 -4.67
N LYS A 114 -7.92 -9.13 -3.60
CA LYS A 114 -7.12 -7.97 -3.19
C LYS A 114 -6.00 -7.66 -4.17
N LEU A 115 -5.47 -8.70 -4.82
CA LEU A 115 -4.49 -8.50 -5.90
C LEU A 115 -5.16 -7.88 -7.12
N ILE A 116 -6.37 -8.33 -7.50
CA ILE A 116 -7.15 -7.72 -8.59
C ILE A 116 -7.42 -6.24 -8.30
N VAL A 117 -7.90 -5.91 -7.09
CA VAL A 117 -8.10 -4.50 -6.68
C VAL A 117 -6.79 -3.72 -6.75
N GLY A 118 -5.67 -4.29 -6.28
CA GLY A 118 -4.35 -3.67 -6.38
C GLY A 118 -3.93 -3.38 -7.82
N ASN A 119 -4.18 -4.30 -8.76
CA ASN A 119 -3.89 -4.09 -10.19
C ASN A 119 -4.77 -3.01 -10.81
N ILE A 120 -6.06 -2.96 -10.47
CA ILE A 120 -6.99 -1.94 -10.97
C ILE A 120 -6.53 -0.55 -10.47
N VAL A 121 -6.23 -0.43 -9.18
CA VAL A 121 -5.74 0.84 -8.62
C VAL A 121 -4.40 1.23 -9.23
N LEU A 122 -3.48 0.26 -9.42
CA LEU A 122 -2.20 0.52 -10.08
C LEU A 122 -2.39 1.06 -11.51
N LEU A 123 -3.29 0.45 -12.28
CA LEU A 123 -3.60 0.89 -13.64
C LEU A 123 -4.15 2.32 -13.66
N VAL A 124 -5.09 2.65 -12.76
CA VAL A 124 -5.62 4.03 -12.63
C VAL A 124 -4.49 5.00 -12.30
N GLY A 125 -3.60 4.65 -11.36
CA GLY A 125 -2.44 5.46 -11.02
C GLY A 125 -1.48 5.68 -12.20
N LEU A 126 -1.25 4.65 -13.02
CA LEU A 126 -0.44 4.77 -14.24
C LEU A 126 -1.09 5.66 -15.31
N ILE A 127 -2.42 5.62 -15.45
CA ILE A 127 -3.15 6.51 -16.36
C ILE A 127 -3.02 7.96 -15.88
N PHE A 128 -3.19 8.22 -14.58
CA PHE A 128 -2.98 9.56 -14.01
C PHE A 128 -1.54 10.04 -14.21
N LEU A 129 -0.55 9.16 -13.98
CA LEU A 129 0.85 9.49 -14.22
C LEU A 129 1.11 9.83 -15.69
N SER A 130 0.54 9.04 -16.61
CA SER A 130 0.70 9.28 -18.05
C SER A 130 0.06 10.59 -18.50
N TYR A 131 -1.06 10.98 -17.88
CA TYR A 131 -1.67 12.28 -18.10
C TYR A 131 -0.79 13.42 -17.59
N GLU A 132 -0.25 13.32 -16.38
CA GLU A 132 0.62 14.34 -15.77
C GLU A 132 1.97 14.48 -16.49
N LEU A 133 2.47 13.41 -17.11
CA LEU A 133 3.66 13.44 -17.96
C LEU A 133 3.37 13.91 -19.39
N GLU A 134 2.14 14.35 -19.68
CA GLU A 134 1.68 14.79 -20.99
C GLU A 134 1.83 13.73 -22.09
N TYR A 135 1.98 12.46 -21.72
CA TYR A 135 1.99 11.33 -22.68
C TYR A 135 0.61 11.09 -23.29
N ILE A 136 -0.45 11.50 -22.59
CA ILE A 136 -1.84 11.40 -23.05
C ILE A 136 -2.42 12.81 -23.10
N SER A 137 -2.97 13.19 -24.24
CA SER A 137 -3.67 14.47 -24.37
C SER A 137 -4.93 14.50 -23.52
N THR A 138 -5.32 15.69 -23.03
CA THR A 138 -6.54 15.87 -22.23
C THR A 138 -7.79 15.31 -22.92
N ARG A 139 -7.87 15.44 -24.26
CA ARG A 139 -8.98 14.89 -25.03
C ARG A 139 -9.04 13.35 -24.91
N LEU A 140 -7.90 12.68 -25.11
CA LEU A 140 -7.83 11.23 -24.99
C LEU A 140 -8.11 10.77 -23.56
N PHE A 141 -7.63 11.49 -22.55
CA PHE A 141 -7.88 11.16 -21.15
C PHE A 141 -9.37 11.20 -20.80
N VAL A 142 -10.08 12.26 -21.22
CA VAL A 142 -11.54 12.38 -21.03
C VAL A 142 -12.27 11.25 -21.74
N THR A 143 -11.93 10.97 -23.01
CA THR A 143 -12.52 9.86 -23.76
C THR A 143 -12.26 8.51 -23.08
N ILE A 144 -11.04 8.26 -22.59
CA ILE A 144 -10.72 7.02 -21.88
C ILE A 144 -11.58 6.88 -20.62
N ILE A 145 -11.72 7.94 -19.83
CA ILE A 145 -12.54 7.90 -18.62
C ILE A 145 -14.01 7.68 -18.99
N ASP A 146 -14.56 8.47 -19.90
CA ASP A 146 -15.99 8.41 -20.21
C ASP A 146 -16.38 7.06 -20.83
N ASP A 147 -15.57 6.53 -21.75
CA ASP A 147 -15.90 5.31 -22.49
C ASP A 147 -15.55 4.03 -21.72
N TYR A 148 -14.45 4.01 -20.96
CA TYR A 148 -13.93 2.79 -20.33
C TYR A 148 -14.24 2.68 -18.84
N TRP A 149 -14.66 3.75 -18.16
CA TRP A 149 -15.06 3.67 -16.76
C TRP A 149 -16.21 2.68 -16.51
N PRO A 150 -17.27 2.61 -17.34
CA PRO A 150 -18.31 1.60 -17.19
C PRO A 150 -17.77 0.17 -17.26
N VAL A 151 -16.82 -0.09 -18.16
CA VAL A 151 -16.18 -1.41 -18.31
C VAL A 151 -15.40 -1.78 -17.06
N ALA A 152 -14.64 -0.85 -16.49
CA ALA A 152 -13.91 -1.07 -15.25
C ALA A 152 -14.86 -1.42 -14.09
N LEU A 153 -15.99 -0.71 -13.96
CA LEU A 153 -17.02 -1.01 -12.95
C LEU A 153 -17.64 -2.40 -13.12
N ILE A 154 -17.92 -2.80 -14.37
CA ILE A 154 -18.45 -4.14 -14.67
C ILE A 154 -17.44 -5.22 -14.24
N LEU A 155 -16.16 -5.05 -14.58
CA LEU A 155 -15.12 -6.01 -14.21
C LEU A 155 -14.96 -6.14 -12.69
N VAL A 156 -15.00 -5.03 -11.96
CA VAL A 156 -14.99 -5.02 -10.49
C VAL A 156 -16.21 -5.76 -9.93
N GLY A 157 -17.40 -5.46 -10.43
CA GLY A 157 -18.65 -6.10 -10.01
C GLY A 157 -18.64 -7.60 -10.24
N VAL A 158 -18.23 -8.06 -11.43
CA VAL A 158 -18.08 -9.49 -11.77
C VAL A 158 -17.08 -10.17 -10.84
N GLY A 159 -15.95 -9.52 -10.54
CA GLY A 159 -14.96 -10.02 -9.58
C GLY A 159 -15.55 -10.26 -8.19
N PHE A 160 -16.38 -9.34 -7.70
CA PHE A 160 -17.09 -9.52 -6.42
C PHE A 160 -18.08 -10.68 -6.45
N ILE A 161 -18.85 -10.82 -7.53
CA ILE A 161 -19.82 -11.91 -7.68
C ILE A 161 -19.12 -13.27 -7.68
N ILE A 162 -18.08 -13.44 -8.50
CA ILE A 162 -17.30 -14.68 -8.58
C ILE A 162 -16.72 -15.04 -7.22
N ASN A 163 -16.14 -14.07 -6.52
CA ASN A 163 -15.61 -14.30 -5.18
C ASN A 163 -16.69 -14.74 -4.19
N SER A 164 -17.88 -14.13 -4.24
CA SER A 164 -18.99 -14.52 -3.36
C SER A 164 -19.43 -15.96 -3.58
N ILE A 165 -19.43 -16.42 -4.84
CA ILE A 165 -19.80 -17.80 -5.21
C ILE A 165 -18.73 -18.79 -4.73
N ILE A 166 -17.44 -18.46 -4.90
CA ILE A 166 -16.32 -19.30 -4.44
C ILE A 166 -16.34 -19.46 -2.92
N GLN A 167 -16.58 -18.37 -2.17
CA GLN A 167 -16.62 -18.41 -0.71
C GLN A 167 -17.77 -19.28 -0.19
N ARG A 168 -18.96 -19.21 -0.80
CA ARG A 168 -20.12 -20.05 -0.41
C ARG A 168 -19.87 -21.55 -0.59
N ARG A 169 -19.08 -21.95 -1.60
CA ARG A 169 -18.71 -23.37 -1.80
C ARG A 169 -17.76 -23.87 -0.71
N SER A 170 -16.89 -23.01 -0.20
CA SER A 170 -15.95 -23.39 0.87
C SER A 170 -16.64 -23.58 2.23
N THR A 171 -17.75 -22.88 2.49
CA THR A 171 -18.49 -23.01 3.76
C THR A 171 -19.45 -24.21 3.77
N ASN A 172 -19.95 -24.62 2.61
CA ASN A 172 -20.88 -25.75 2.47
C ASN A 172 -20.16 -27.08 2.16
N GLY A 173 -18.89 -27.21 2.57
CA GLY A 173 -18.15 -28.47 2.48
C GLY A 173 -18.90 -29.61 3.18
N PRO A 174 -18.72 -30.88 2.75
CA PRO A 174 -19.52 -31.99 3.22
C PRO A 174 -19.49 -32.04 4.75
N VAL A 175 -20.67 -31.95 5.37
CA VAL A 175 -20.86 -32.15 6.81
C VAL A 175 -20.11 -33.43 7.16
N SER A 176 -19.10 -33.29 8.01
CA SER A 176 -18.20 -34.40 8.34
C SER A 176 -19.05 -35.53 8.88
N SER A 177 -19.12 -36.64 8.15
CA SER A 177 -19.83 -37.87 8.51
C SER A 177 -19.33 -38.49 9.84
N LYS A 178 -18.34 -37.87 10.49
CA LYS A 178 -17.91 -38.18 11.86
C LYS A 178 -18.94 -37.81 12.93
N GLU A 179 -19.86 -36.87 12.70
CA GLU A 179 -20.94 -36.59 13.67
C GLU A 179 -22.03 -37.67 13.68
N LEU A 180 -22.11 -38.53 12.65
CA LEU A 180 -23.09 -39.63 12.59
C LEU A 180 -22.65 -40.92 13.30
N GLN A 181 -21.46 -40.97 13.91
CA GLN A 181 -20.95 -42.18 14.59
C GLN A 181 -21.00 -42.14 16.14
N HIS A 182 -21.57 -41.10 16.75
CA HIS A 182 -21.56 -40.95 18.22
C HIS A 182 -22.95 -40.76 18.87
N HIS A 183 -23.99 -41.35 18.28
CA HIS A 183 -25.23 -41.59 19.02
C HIS A 183 -25.53 -43.10 19.08
N PRO A 184 -25.07 -43.77 20.15
CA PRO A 184 -25.62 -45.07 20.58
C PRO A 184 -27.01 -44.93 21.19
#